data_AF-A0A820FZF6-F1
#
_entry.id   AF-A0A820FZF6-F1
#
_cell.length_a   1.000
_cell.length_b   1.000
_cell.length_c   1.000
_cell.angle_alpha   90.00
_cell.angle_beta   90.00
_cell.angle_gamma   90.00
#
_symmetry.space_group_name_H-M   'P 1'
#
loop_
_entity.id
_entity.type
_entity.pdbx_description
1 polymer ?
#
loop_
_entity_poly.entity_id
_entity_poly.type
_entity_poly.pdbx_seq_one_letter_code
_entity_poly.pdbx_strand_id
1 'polypeptide(L)'
;MQTTVDDWVTMGIQGIFWDDAGYDFNVTRSRQNTMISYCHALNLRVMINAWDPDDVMSGSSMLLDSRDIYLLESYLISNGTYQDLAAWKIKADKCLSYSNLYGISMATVSTSSTPIPSSFGSTQQFSQAWFGTAMYSFHYFQVTDIEYSANDAMLYAFEYPISSYGNTWQTNDIQNDSNIHYYRSTDTHTLHIYGDGVNYGSGNYSLLSNG
;
A
#
# COMPACT_ATOMS: atom_id res chain seq x y z
N MET A 1 -10.23 20.87 12.77
CA MET A 1 -9.69 19.50 12.72
C MET A 1 -9.34 18.99 14.12
N GLN A 2 -8.57 19.70 14.95
CA GLN A 2 -8.26 19.23 16.32
C GLN A 2 -9.51 18.94 17.17
N THR A 3 -10.51 19.83 17.18
CA THR A 3 -11.78 19.56 17.88
C THR A 3 -12.46 18.28 17.40
N THR A 4 -12.43 18.00 16.10
CA THR A 4 -12.95 16.76 15.53
C THR A 4 -12.16 15.53 16.00
N VAL A 5 -10.84 15.67 16.14
CA VAL A 5 -9.99 14.64 16.74
C VAL A 5 -10.41 14.39 18.19
N ASP A 6 -10.67 15.43 18.97
CA ASP A 6 -11.12 15.29 20.36
C ASP A 6 -12.43 14.52 20.44
N ASP A 7 -13.40 14.86 19.59
CA ASP A 7 -14.68 14.14 19.51
C ASP A 7 -14.45 12.64 19.21
N TRP A 8 -13.58 12.31 18.25
CA TRP A 8 -13.26 10.91 17.95
C TRP A 8 -12.51 10.21 19.10
N VAL A 9 -11.62 10.91 19.81
CA VAL A 9 -10.96 10.36 21.00
C VAL A 9 -11.99 9.96 22.05
N THR A 10 -13.07 10.73 22.23
CA THR A 10 -14.16 10.34 23.15
C THR A 10 -14.87 9.06 22.73
N MET A 11 -14.84 8.71 21.44
CA MET A 11 -15.36 7.45 20.91
C MET A 11 -14.41 6.25 21.10
N GLY A 12 -13.18 6.48 21.58
CA GLY A 12 -12.20 5.44 21.86
C GLY A 12 -11.39 4.97 20.65
N ILE A 13 -11.21 5.83 19.64
CA ILE A 13 -10.34 5.52 18.48
C ILE A 13 -8.88 5.28 18.92
N GLN A 14 -8.14 4.52 18.12
CA GLN A 14 -6.71 4.25 18.34
C GLN A 14 -5.81 4.96 17.33
N GLY A 15 -6.41 5.57 16.31
CA GLY A 15 -5.69 6.28 15.26
C GLY A 15 -6.63 7.01 14.32
N ILE A 16 -6.05 7.84 13.47
CA ILE A 16 -6.77 8.65 12.48
C ILE A 16 -6.18 8.40 11.10
N PHE A 17 -7.06 8.29 10.12
CA PHE A 17 -6.70 8.32 8.72
C PHE A 17 -6.82 9.74 8.16
N TRP A 18 -5.71 10.28 7.64
CA TRP A 18 -5.65 11.55 6.94
C TRP A 18 -5.54 11.32 5.44
N ASP A 19 -6.66 11.51 4.75
CA ASP A 19 -6.73 11.50 3.30
C ASP A 19 -6.30 12.86 2.71
N ASP A 20 -5.98 12.89 1.41
CA ASP A 20 -5.63 14.10 0.66
C ASP A 20 -4.52 14.94 1.35
N ALA A 21 -3.52 14.29 1.95
CA ALA A 21 -2.52 14.99 2.75
C ALA A 21 -1.34 15.56 1.94
N GLY A 22 -1.36 15.39 0.62
CA GLY A 22 -0.34 15.87 -0.31
C GLY A 22 -0.35 17.39 -0.53
N TYR A 23 0.72 17.91 -1.12
CA TYR A 23 0.84 19.34 -1.43
C TYR A 23 -0.11 19.77 -2.54
N ASP A 24 -0.49 18.85 -3.43
CA ASP A 24 -1.50 19.03 -4.47
C ASP A 24 -2.89 19.39 -3.93
N PHE A 25 -3.19 19.02 -2.68
CA PHE A 25 -4.39 19.45 -1.95
C PHE A 25 -4.18 20.70 -1.09
N ASN A 26 -3.10 21.44 -1.33
CA ASN A 26 -2.68 22.62 -0.54
C ASN A 26 -2.43 22.31 0.95
N VAL A 27 -2.08 21.06 1.30
CA VAL A 27 -1.75 20.69 2.67
C VAL A 27 -0.25 20.91 2.92
N THR A 28 0.09 21.97 3.65
CA THR A 28 1.50 22.29 3.91
C THR A 28 2.16 21.34 4.93
N ARG A 29 3.50 21.23 4.90
CA ARG A 29 4.28 20.50 5.92
C ARG A 29 3.95 20.95 7.34
N SER A 30 3.74 22.25 7.54
CA SER A 30 3.34 22.79 8.85
C SER A 30 1.96 22.27 9.29
N ARG A 31 1.00 22.17 8.37
CA ARG A 31 -0.33 21.61 8.65
C ARG A 31 -0.26 20.11 8.96
N GLN A 32 0.48 19.34 8.16
CA GLN A 32 0.74 17.92 8.41
C GLN A 32 1.34 17.73 9.81
N ASN A 33 2.45 18.41 10.11
CA ASN A 33 3.16 18.28 11.38
C ASN A 33 2.31 18.71 12.58
N THR A 34 1.47 19.74 12.43
CA THR A 34 0.54 20.17 13.48
C THR A 34 -0.42 19.05 13.84
N MET A 35 -1.01 18.38 12.84
CA MET A 35 -1.97 17.31 13.08
C MET A 35 -1.30 16.00 13.53
N ILE A 36 -0.14 15.66 12.98
CA ILE A 36 0.65 14.49 13.41
C ILE A 36 1.06 14.65 14.88
N SER A 37 1.65 15.79 15.24
CA SER A 37 2.05 16.08 16.63
C SER A 37 0.85 16.01 17.58
N TYR A 38 -0.30 16.54 17.14
CA TYR A 38 -1.52 16.51 17.94
C TYR A 38 -2.01 15.09 18.20
N CYS A 39 -2.06 14.25 17.16
CA CYS A 39 -2.46 12.85 17.28
C CYS A 39 -1.49 12.09 18.18
N HIS A 40 -0.18 12.27 17.99
CA HIS A 40 0.84 11.62 18.80
C HIS A 40 0.81 12.04 20.27
N ALA A 41 0.52 13.31 20.56
CA ALA A 41 0.36 13.81 21.94
C ALA A 41 -0.86 13.18 22.65
N LEU A 42 -1.86 12.74 21.89
CA LEU A 42 -3.02 12.00 22.36
C LEU A 42 -2.81 10.47 22.32
N ASN A 43 -1.59 10.01 22.05
CA ASN A 43 -1.22 8.60 21.89
C ASN A 43 -2.01 7.87 20.78
N LEU A 44 -2.46 8.61 19.76
CA LEU A 44 -3.06 8.07 18.55
C LEU A 44 -2.00 7.76 17.50
N ARG A 45 -2.25 6.74 16.69
CA ARG A 45 -1.49 6.46 15.45
C ARG A 45 -2.03 7.28 14.29
N VAL A 46 -1.18 7.59 13.32
CA VAL A 46 -1.60 8.23 12.07
C VAL A 46 -1.49 7.24 10.92
N MET A 47 -2.55 7.13 10.13
CA MET A 47 -2.50 6.61 8.77
C MET A 47 -2.63 7.79 7.81
N ILE A 48 -1.81 7.88 6.77
CA ILE A 48 -1.80 9.04 5.87
C ILE A 48 -1.71 8.62 4.41
N ASN A 49 -2.50 9.28 3.55
CA ASN A 49 -2.47 9.10 2.12
C ASN A 49 -2.03 10.39 1.40
N ALA A 50 -1.28 10.22 0.32
CA ALA A 50 -0.99 11.28 -0.64
C ALA A 50 -0.71 10.66 -2.01
N TRP A 51 -0.92 11.41 -3.09
CA TRP A 51 -0.57 10.97 -4.44
C TRP A 51 0.95 10.73 -4.60
N ASP A 52 1.76 11.69 -4.18
CA ASP A 52 3.23 11.57 -4.10
C ASP A 52 3.66 11.27 -2.64
N PRO A 53 4.32 10.12 -2.38
CA PRO A 53 4.86 9.82 -1.06
C PRO A 53 5.82 10.89 -0.52
N ASP A 54 6.51 11.61 -1.39
CA ASP A 54 7.48 12.63 -0.98
C ASP A 54 6.80 13.82 -0.29
N ASP A 55 5.54 14.10 -0.58
CA ASP A 55 4.80 15.21 0.03
C ASP A 55 4.59 15.01 1.53
N VAL A 56 4.55 13.77 1.99
CA VAL A 56 4.27 13.43 3.40
C VAL A 56 5.47 12.78 4.10
N MET A 57 6.32 12.03 3.40
CA MET A 57 7.42 11.28 4.03
C MET A 57 8.83 11.85 3.77
N SER A 58 8.99 12.82 2.85
CA SER A 58 10.31 13.41 2.60
C SER A 58 10.68 14.52 3.59
N GLY A 59 11.98 14.74 3.77
CA GLY A 59 12.54 15.89 4.48
C GLY A 59 12.72 15.70 5.98
N SER A 60 13.69 16.43 6.55
CA SER A 60 14.12 16.27 7.94
C SER A 60 13.15 16.81 9.00
N SER A 61 12.14 17.57 8.58
CA SER A 61 11.11 18.12 9.48
C SER A 61 9.86 17.26 9.57
N MET A 62 9.78 16.16 8.83
CA MET A 62 8.67 15.21 8.84
C MET A 62 8.58 14.50 10.22
N LEU A 63 7.35 14.28 10.71
CA LEU A 63 7.09 13.77 12.06
C LEU A 63 6.44 12.36 12.12
N LEU A 64 6.18 11.73 10.98
CA LEU A 64 5.76 10.33 10.95
C LEU A 64 6.89 9.43 11.46
N ASP A 65 6.54 8.37 12.18
CA ASP A 65 7.49 7.39 12.68
C ASP A 65 6.93 5.96 12.66
N SER A 66 7.63 5.04 13.34
CA SER A 66 7.27 3.63 13.44
C SER A 66 5.87 3.31 13.99
N ARG A 67 5.16 4.29 14.56
CA ARG A 67 3.78 4.16 15.01
C ARG A 67 2.77 4.31 13.87
N ASP A 68 3.20 4.91 12.76
CA ASP A 68 2.33 5.41 11.70
C ASP A 68 2.33 4.49 10.47
N ILE A 69 1.33 4.70 9.63
CA ILE A 69 1.08 3.94 8.40
C ILE A 69 0.99 4.92 7.22
N TYR A 70 1.66 4.61 6.12
CA TYR A 70 1.39 5.26 4.84
C TYR A 70 0.51 4.36 3.97
N LEU A 71 -0.54 4.93 3.37
CA LEU A 71 -1.41 4.24 2.44
C LEU A 71 -0.96 4.49 0.99
N LEU A 72 -0.58 3.43 0.29
CA LEU A 72 -0.35 3.45 -1.15
C LEU A 72 -1.66 3.15 -1.88
N GLU A 73 -2.19 4.16 -2.57
CA GLU A 73 -3.46 4.07 -3.29
C GLU A 73 -3.41 4.82 -4.64
N SER A 74 -4.05 4.31 -5.69
CA SER A 74 -4.38 2.89 -5.89
C SER A 74 -3.10 2.09 -6.18
N TYR A 75 -2.96 0.89 -5.62
CA TYR A 75 -1.77 0.06 -5.76
C TYR A 75 -1.97 -1.02 -6.83
N LEU A 76 -1.21 -0.96 -7.92
CA LEU A 76 -1.24 -1.86 -9.10
C LEU A 76 -2.55 -1.92 -9.90
N ILE A 77 -3.72 -1.81 -9.26
CA ILE A 77 -5.04 -1.81 -9.90
C ILE A 77 -5.83 -0.60 -9.41
N SER A 78 -6.32 0.22 -10.34
CA SER A 78 -7.15 1.40 -10.08
C SER A 78 -8.45 1.28 -10.87
N ASN A 79 -9.59 1.31 -10.18
CA ASN A 79 -10.93 1.17 -10.78
C ASN A 79 -10.99 0.02 -11.80
N GLY A 80 -10.48 -1.15 -11.43
CA GLY A 80 -10.45 -2.33 -12.29
C GLY A 80 -9.52 -2.23 -13.51
N THR A 81 -8.59 -1.27 -13.52
CA THR A 81 -7.61 -1.07 -14.59
C THR A 81 -6.19 -1.29 -14.06
N TYR A 82 -5.37 -2.03 -14.80
CA TYR A 82 -3.95 -2.21 -14.49
C TYR A 82 -3.21 -0.86 -14.46
N GLN A 83 -2.18 -0.76 -13.62
CA GLN A 83 -1.28 0.38 -13.56
C GLN A 83 0.06 0.03 -14.19
N ASP A 84 0.74 1.04 -14.75
CA ASP A 84 2.08 0.87 -15.31
C ASP A 84 3.07 0.34 -14.25
N LEU A 85 3.74 -0.77 -14.56
CA LEU A 85 4.61 -1.44 -13.59
C LEU A 85 5.89 -0.66 -13.31
N ALA A 86 6.42 0.09 -14.28
CA ALA A 86 7.61 0.90 -14.05
C ALA A 86 7.32 2.09 -13.11
N ALA A 87 6.20 2.78 -13.33
CA ALA A 87 5.72 3.85 -12.45
C ALA A 87 5.39 3.32 -11.05
N TRP A 88 4.72 2.16 -10.97
CA TRP A 88 4.47 1.48 -9.70
C TRP A 88 5.77 1.17 -8.95
N LYS A 89 6.77 0.60 -9.63
CA LYS A 89 8.08 0.23 -9.05
C LYS A 89 8.75 1.46 -8.44
N ILE A 90 8.75 2.59 -9.16
CA ILE A 90 9.33 3.85 -8.66
C ILE A 90 8.63 4.30 -7.37
N LYS A 91 7.29 4.31 -7.34
CA LYS A 91 6.53 4.71 -6.14
C LYS A 91 6.78 3.74 -4.97
N ALA A 92 6.75 2.44 -5.22
CA ALA A 92 6.93 1.41 -4.20
C ALA A 92 8.37 1.38 -3.65
N ASP A 93 9.40 1.59 -4.47
CA ASP A 93 10.80 1.72 -4.01
C ASP A 93 10.99 2.92 -3.08
N LYS A 94 10.36 4.07 -3.40
CA LYS A 94 10.37 5.23 -2.49
C LYS A 94 9.74 4.87 -1.15
N CYS A 95 8.55 4.26 -1.16
CA CYS A 95 7.85 3.85 0.05
C CYS A 95 8.66 2.85 0.88
N LEU A 96 9.30 1.86 0.26
CA LEU A 96 10.19 0.93 0.95
C LEU A 96 11.37 1.66 1.59
N SER A 97 11.96 2.62 0.89
CA SER A 97 13.06 3.43 1.42
C SER A 97 12.64 4.20 2.67
N TYR A 98 11.46 4.83 2.66
CA TYR A 98 10.92 5.51 3.83
C TYR A 98 10.54 4.57 4.97
N SER A 99 9.98 3.41 4.66
CA SER A 99 9.70 2.37 5.66
C SER A 99 10.98 1.93 6.37
N ASN A 100 12.05 1.67 5.62
CA ASN A 100 13.35 1.28 6.19
C ASN A 100 14.01 2.41 7.00
N LEU A 101 13.85 3.67 6.58
CA LEU A 101 14.48 4.81 7.23
C LEU A 101 13.78 5.22 8.53
N TYR A 102 12.45 5.19 8.55
CA TYR A 102 11.64 5.76 9.64
C TYR A 102 10.82 4.71 10.41
N GLY A 103 10.80 3.46 9.95
CA GLY A 103 9.99 2.38 10.52
C GLY A 103 8.50 2.47 10.18
N ILE A 104 8.09 3.41 9.31
CA ILE A 104 6.68 3.62 8.94
C ILE A 104 6.15 2.35 8.27
N SER A 105 4.99 1.88 8.73
CA SER A 105 4.31 0.73 8.12
C SER A 105 3.67 1.12 6.79
N MET A 106 3.61 0.18 5.85
CA MET A 106 3.04 0.41 4.53
C MET A 106 1.75 -0.38 4.37
N ALA A 107 0.66 0.29 4.04
CA ALA A 107 -0.60 -0.32 3.63
C ALA A 107 -0.79 -0.10 2.13
N THR A 108 -1.25 -1.12 1.41
CA THR A 108 -1.61 -1.02 0.00
C THR A 108 -3.08 -1.28 -0.18
N VAL A 109 -3.72 -0.49 -1.03
CA VAL A 109 -5.10 -0.75 -1.44
C VAL A 109 -5.24 -0.64 -2.94
N SER A 110 -5.86 -1.65 -3.53
CA SER A 110 -6.24 -1.67 -4.94
C SER A 110 -7.74 -1.46 -5.07
N THR A 111 -8.18 -0.90 -6.19
CA THR A 111 -9.61 -0.64 -6.42
C THR A 111 -10.14 -1.33 -7.67
N SER A 112 -11.38 -1.81 -7.58
CA SER A 112 -12.16 -2.42 -8.66
C SER A 112 -13.36 -1.55 -9.03
N SER A 113 -14.18 -2.01 -9.97
CA SER A 113 -15.48 -1.38 -10.28
C SER A 113 -16.39 -1.35 -9.06
N THR A 114 -17.38 -0.45 -9.04
CA THR A 114 -18.44 -0.43 -8.01
C THR A 114 -19.75 -1.06 -8.53
N PRO A 115 -20.31 -2.07 -7.84
CA PRO A 115 -19.73 -2.79 -6.71
C PRO A 115 -18.59 -3.71 -7.16
N ILE A 116 -17.65 -4.00 -6.25
CA ILE A 116 -16.62 -4.99 -6.49
C ILE A 116 -17.27 -6.39 -6.55
N PRO A 117 -16.95 -7.25 -7.53
CA PRO A 117 -17.52 -8.59 -7.58
C PRO A 117 -16.94 -9.48 -6.47
N SER A 118 -17.77 -10.33 -5.86
CA SER A 118 -17.33 -11.34 -4.87
C SER A 118 -16.29 -12.32 -5.40
N SER A 119 -16.19 -12.47 -6.72
CA SER A 119 -15.19 -13.29 -7.41
C SER A 119 -13.87 -12.56 -7.67
N PHE A 120 -13.70 -11.30 -7.26
CA PHE A 120 -12.50 -10.51 -7.57
C PHE A 120 -11.22 -11.19 -7.06
N GLY A 121 -11.28 -11.86 -5.90
CA GLY A 121 -10.16 -12.63 -5.33
C GLY A 121 -9.60 -13.74 -6.23
N SER A 122 -10.36 -14.20 -7.23
CA SER A 122 -9.90 -15.21 -8.20
C SER A 122 -9.37 -14.61 -9.50
N THR A 123 -9.25 -13.28 -9.59
CA THR A 123 -8.79 -12.59 -10.80
C THR A 123 -7.27 -12.43 -10.83
N GLN A 124 -6.74 -12.20 -12.03
CA GLN A 124 -5.32 -11.87 -12.20
C GLN A 124 -4.96 -10.49 -11.65
N GLN A 125 -5.94 -9.59 -11.55
CA GLN A 125 -5.78 -8.27 -10.94
C GLN A 125 -5.51 -8.40 -9.44
N PHE A 126 -6.32 -9.21 -8.75
CA PHE A 126 -6.10 -9.51 -7.34
C PHE A 126 -4.75 -10.18 -7.11
N SER A 127 -4.40 -11.20 -7.90
CA SER A 127 -3.12 -11.88 -7.75
C SER A 127 -1.94 -10.92 -7.97
N GLN A 128 -1.97 -10.08 -9.01
CA GLN A 128 -0.91 -9.10 -9.27
C GLN A 128 -0.74 -8.14 -8.08
N ALA A 129 -1.84 -7.58 -7.57
CA ALA A 129 -1.82 -6.65 -6.45
C ALA A 129 -1.30 -7.29 -5.15
N TRP A 130 -1.73 -8.51 -4.86
CA TRP A 130 -1.31 -9.27 -3.69
C TRP A 130 0.19 -9.60 -3.76
N PHE A 131 0.66 -10.17 -4.89
CA PHE A 131 2.07 -10.52 -5.06
C PHE A 131 2.97 -9.29 -5.07
N GLY A 132 2.53 -8.17 -5.65
CA GLY A 132 3.27 -6.90 -5.58
C GLY A 132 3.46 -6.42 -4.14
N THR A 133 2.42 -6.49 -3.31
CA THR A 133 2.50 -6.15 -1.88
C THR A 133 3.46 -7.09 -1.15
N ALA A 134 3.29 -8.41 -1.34
CA ALA A 134 4.11 -9.42 -0.70
C ALA A 134 5.60 -9.27 -1.06
N MET A 135 5.91 -8.97 -2.32
CA MET A 135 7.27 -8.79 -2.83
C MET A 135 8.02 -7.65 -2.13
N TYR A 136 7.31 -6.60 -1.74
CA TYR A 136 7.85 -5.48 -0.97
C TYR A 136 7.86 -5.70 0.55
N SER A 137 7.22 -6.78 1.04
CA SER A 137 6.95 -6.96 2.47
C SER A 137 6.17 -5.79 3.08
N PHE A 138 5.26 -5.18 2.31
CA PHE A 138 4.33 -4.19 2.87
C PHE A 138 3.34 -4.88 3.81
N HIS A 139 2.94 -4.15 4.85
CA HIS A 139 2.39 -4.73 6.09
C HIS A 139 0.90 -5.09 5.96
N TYR A 140 0.17 -4.32 5.16
CA TYR A 140 -1.27 -4.47 4.99
C TYR A 140 -1.60 -4.43 3.50
N PHE A 141 -2.57 -5.25 3.10
CA PHE A 141 -3.11 -5.30 1.75
C PHE A 141 -4.62 -5.43 1.81
N GLN A 142 -5.31 -4.68 0.96
CA GLN A 142 -6.73 -4.90 0.71
C GLN A 142 -7.09 -4.55 -0.74
N VAL A 143 -8.21 -5.11 -1.21
CA VAL A 143 -8.88 -4.65 -2.43
C VAL A 143 -10.33 -4.30 -2.10
N THR A 144 -10.82 -3.21 -2.67
CA THR A 144 -12.22 -2.77 -2.54
C THR A 144 -12.73 -2.21 -3.86
N ASP A 145 -13.98 -1.79 -3.94
CA ASP A 145 -14.47 -0.99 -5.05
C ASP A 145 -13.94 0.46 -5.01
N ILE A 146 -14.07 1.22 -6.09
CA ILE A 146 -13.52 2.58 -6.21
C ILE A 146 -14.16 3.59 -5.23
N GLU A 147 -15.32 3.28 -4.66
CA GLU A 147 -15.99 4.11 -3.64
C GLU A 147 -15.65 3.64 -2.21
N TYR A 148 -14.70 2.71 -2.03
CA TYR A 148 -14.23 2.23 -0.73
C TYR A 148 -15.37 1.71 0.17
N SER A 149 -16.35 1.02 -0.42
CA SER A 149 -17.55 0.53 0.25
C SER A 149 -18.44 1.62 0.88
N ALA A 150 -18.22 2.91 0.55
CA ALA A 150 -18.99 4.02 1.12
C ALA A 150 -20.48 3.98 0.72
N ASN A 151 -20.79 3.36 -0.42
CA ASN A 151 -22.15 3.34 -0.98
C ASN A 151 -22.95 2.07 -0.68
N ASP A 152 -22.31 0.98 -0.23
CA ASP A 152 -22.97 -0.31 0.00
C ASP A 152 -22.61 -0.99 1.34
N ALA A 153 -21.63 -0.43 2.08
CA ALA A 153 -21.09 -0.99 3.31
C ALA A 153 -20.61 -2.45 3.18
N MET A 154 -20.18 -2.87 2.00
CA MET A 154 -19.76 -4.24 1.71
C MET A 154 -18.26 -4.33 1.46
N LEU A 155 -17.53 -4.92 2.40
CA LEU A 155 -16.11 -5.22 2.25
C LEU A 155 -15.90 -6.73 2.16
N TYR A 156 -15.27 -7.19 1.06
CA TYR A 156 -14.89 -8.59 0.92
C TYR A 156 -13.55 -8.88 1.60
N ALA A 157 -13.46 -10.07 2.20
CA ALA A 157 -12.19 -10.66 2.60
C ALA A 157 -11.87 -11.78 1.59
N PHE A 158 -10.84 -11.55 0.78
CA PHE A 158 -10.40 -12.52 -0.23
C PHE A 158 -9.31 -13.44 0.33
N GLU A 159 -9.31 -14.70 -0.10
CA GLU A 159 -8.27 -15.65 0.27
C GLU A 159 -6.93 -15.27 -0.37
N TYR A 160 -5.83 -15.52 0.36
CA TYR A 160 -4.50 -15.26 -0.16
C TYR A 160 -4.14 -16.30 -1.25
N PRO A 161 -3.49 -15.88 -2.36
CA PRO A 161 -3.08 -16.80 -3.43
C PRO A 161 -2.13 -17.91 -2.96
N ILE A 162 -1.36 -17.68 -1.88
CA ILE A 162 -0.50 -18.66 -1.24
C ILE A 162 -0.42 -18.37 0.26
N SER A 163 -0.41 -19.42 1.09
CA SER A 163 -0.39 -19.28 2.56
C SER A 163 1.00 -19.04 3.15
N SER A 164 2.06 -19.37 2.40
CA SER A 164 3.46 -19.09 2.76
C SER A 164 4.32 -19.15 1.51
N TYR A 165 5.24 -18.20 1.38
CA TYR A 165 6.21 -18.14 0.30
C TYR A 165 7.64 -18.14 0.84
N GLY A 166 7.88 -18.67 2.05
CA GLY A 166 9.20 -18.66 2.70
C GLY A 166 9.31 -17.64 3.83
N ASN A 167 10.47 -17.63 4.49
CA ASN A 167 10.72 -16.81 5.67
C ASN A 167 11.86 -15.79 5.49
N THR A 168 12.69 -15.97 4.46
CA THR A 168 13.87 -15.11 4.26
C THR A 168 14.01 -14.72 2.80
N TRP A 169 14.19 -13.43 2.52
CA TRP A 169 14.51 -12.94 1.17
C TRP A 169 15.95 -13.27 0.80
N GLN A 170 16.17 -13.77 -0.43
CA GLN A 170 17.52 -14.00 -0.97
C GLN A 170 18.22 -12.69 -1.32
N THR A 171 17.44 -11.67 -1.70
CA THR A 171 17.94 -10.33 -2.03
C THR A 171 17.06 -9.25 -1.38
N ASN A 172 17.67 -8.11 -1.07
CA ASN A 172 16.91 -6.93 -0.67
C ASN A 172 16.18 -6.29 -1.85
N ASP A 173 16.79 -6.35 -3.03
CA ASP A 173 16.27 -5.70 -4.22
C ASP A 173 15.28 -6.60 -4.96
N ILE A 174 14.23 -5.96 -5.48
CA ILE A 174 13.32 -6.53 -6.47
C ILE A 174 13.99 -6.45 -7.83
N GLN A 175 14.06 -7.59 -8.50
CA GLN A 175 14.70 -7.77 -9.80
C GLN A 175 13.68 -7.63 -10.93
N ASN A 176 14.18 -7.38 -12.15
CA ASN A 176 13.39 -7.33 -13.36
C ASN A 176 14.23 -7.74 -14.56
N ASP A 177 13.61 -8.37 -15.55
CA ASP A 177 14.23 -8.64 -16.86
C ASP A 177 13.72 -7.67 -17.96
N SER A 178 12.65 -6.95 -17.65
CA SER A 178 11.94 -6.03 -18.54
C SER A 178 11.11 -5.05 -17.70
N ASN A 179 10.43 -4.10 -18.34
CA ASN A 179 9.51 -3.18 -17.65
C ASN A 179 8.12 -3.81 -17.38
N ILE A 180 7.91 -5.04 -17.83
CA ILE A 180 6.62 -5.75 -17.73
C ILE A 180 6.68 -6.97 -16.80
N HIS A 181 7.83 -7.21 -16.15
CA HIS A 181 8.03 -8.35 -15.26
C HIS A 181 9.02 -8.00 -14.14
N TYR A 182 8.54 -8.12 -12.91
CA TYR A 182 9.32 -7.94 -11.70
C TYR A 182 9.22 -9.19 -10.82
N TYR A 183 10.30 -9.52 -10.13
CA TYR A 183 10.36 -10.70 -9.29
C TYR A 183 11.28 -10.54 -8.08
N ARG A 184 11.05 -11.35 -7.05
CA ARG A 184 11.92 -11.45 -5.88
C ARG A 184 11.84 -12.85 -5.27
N SER A 185 12.99 -13.39 -4.90
CA SER A 185 13.09 -14.74 -4.34
C SER A 185 13.24 -14.76 -2.83
N THR A 186 12.56 -15.70 -2.20
CA THR A 186 12.80 -16.15 -0.83
C THR A 186 13.63 -17.43 -0.81
N ASP A 187 13.83 -18.00 0.38
CA ASP A 187 14.36 -19.34 0.63
C ASP A 187 13.56 -20.50 0.01
N THR A 188 12.31 -20.28 -0.40
CA THR A 188 11.47 -21.38 -0.93
C THR A 188 10.78 -21.06 -2.26
N HIS A 189 10.60 -19.79 -2.59
CA HIS A 189 9.82 -19.37 -3.75
C HIS A 189 10.45 -18.19 -4.47
N THR A 190 10.14 -18.04 -5.75
CA THR A 190 10.25 -16.75 -6.44
C THR A 190 8.85 -16.20 -6.66
N LEU A 191 8.59 -15.00 -6.17
CA LEU A 191 7.36 -14.27 -6.44
C LEU A 191 7.52 -13.46 -7.71
N HIS A 192 6.50 -13.42 -8.55
CA HIS A 192 6.49 -12.71 -9.82
C HIS A 192 5.25 -11.84 -9.95
N ILE A 193 5.42 -10.69 -10.59
CA ILE A 193 4.33 -9.92 -11.16
C ILE A 193 4.63 -9.60 -12.63
N TYR A 194 3.60 -9.66 -13.46
CA TYR A 194 3.65 -9.37 -14.89
C TYR A 194 2.60 -8.33 -15.23
N GLY A 195 2.81 -7.53 -16.27
CA GLY A 195 1.77 -6.66 -16.82
C GLY A 195 2.28 -5.55 -17.72
N ASP A 196 1.44 -5.09 -18.64
CA ASP A 196 1.70 -3.96 -19.54
C ASP A 196 1.08 -2.64 -19.05
N GLY A 197 0.44 -2.66 -17.88
CA GLY A 197 -0.25 -1.52 -17.30
C GLY A 197 -1.53 -1.11 -18.01
N VAL A 198 -2.02 -1.90 -18.97
CA VAL A 198 -3.23 -1.56 -19.74
C VAL A 198 -4.12 -2.78 -19.99
N ASN A 199 -3.62 -3.78 -20.71
CA ASN A 199 -4.42 -4.89 -21.22
C ASN A 199 -4.29 -6.16 -20.36
N TYR A 200 -3.15 -6.36 -19.73
CA TYR A 200 -2.92 -7.55 -18.91
C TYR A 200 -2.04 -7.25 -17.70
N GLY A 201 -2.24 -8.09 -16.69
CA GLY A 201 -1.40 -8.18 -15.52
C GLY A 201 -1.72 -9.47 -14.78
N SER A 202 -0.76 -9.98 -14.03
CA SER A 202 -0.92 -11.18 -13.19
C SER A 202 0.16 -11.23 -12.13
N GLY A 203 -0.10 -11.93 -11.03
CA GLY A 203 0.92 -12.34 -10.08
C GLY A 203 0.94 -13.85 -9.92
N ASN A 204 2.12 -14.43 -9.77
CA ASN A 204 2.28 -15.87 -9.52
C ASN A 204 3.56 -16.16 -8.72
N TYR A 205 3.80 -17.43 -8.47
CA TYR A 205 5.01 -17.90 -7.80
C TYR A 205 5.57 -19.16 -8.46
N SER A 206 6.86 -19.39 -8.28
CA SER A 206 7.54 -20.63 -8.63
C SER A 206 8.32 -21.15 -7.41
N LEU A 207 8.47 -22.47 -7.28
CA LEU A 207 9.34 -23.05 -6.26
C LEU A 207 10.79 -22.72 -6.62
N LEU A 208 11.57 -22.29 -5.62
CA LEU A 208 13.01 -22.17 -5.79
C LEU A 208 13.58 -23.59 -5.90
N SER A 209 14.03 -23.98 -7.09
CA SER A 209 14.71 -25.26 -7.27
C SER A 209 16.01 -25.22 -6.47
N ASN A 210 16.13 -26.09 -5.46
CA ASN A 210 17.40 -26.32 -4.77
C ASN A 210 18.43 -26.75 -5.83
N GLY A 211 19.41 -25.88 -6.08
CA GLY A 211 20.59 -26.21 -6.88
C GLY A 211 21.49 -27.21 -6.17
#